data_AF-A0A1U9NHD4-F1
#
_entry.id   AF-A0A1U9NHD4-F1
#
_cell.length_a   1.000
_cell.length_b   1.000
_cell.length_c   1.000
_cell.angle_alpha   90.00
_cell.angle_beta   90.00
_cell.angle_gamma   90.00
#
_symmetry.space_group_name_H-M   'P 1'
#
loop_
_entity.id
_entity.type
_entity.pdbx_description
1 polymer ?
#
loop_
_entity_poly.entity_id
_entity_poly.type
_entity_poly.pdbx_seq_one_letter_code
_entity_poly.pdbx_strand_id
1 'polypeptide(L)'
;MNANGNLYQLADELIEVLDEDIRHLEGSLERLDTLRAMTITRDETGLNELLETIRIQANRYSAVEQKRQQLRTQIAALLGSSFDDTDLSLIAKALAGEKSQAVKTRQDRLAELVGKMNVEHAATAMLLAECSRFNQQILNSILCTKSSEGTTYSRQGAKNENRTSGMMNMRL
;
A
#
# COMPACT_ATOMS: atom_id res chain seq x y z
N MET A 1 24.34 -34.31 16.35
CA MET A 1 23.73 -33.01 16.68
C MET A 1 22.23 -33.18 16.55
N ASN A 2 21.48 -33.02 17.64
CA ASN A 2 20.08 -33.43 17.72
C ASN A 2 19.20 -32.53 16.84
N ALA A 3 18.42 -33.11 15.92
CA ALA A 3 17.53 -32.38 15.01
C ALA A 3 16.58 -31.42 15.76
N ASN A 4 16.17 -31.78 16.98
CA ASN A 4 15.39 -30.91 17.85
C ASN A 4 16.13 -29.62 18.24
N GLY A 5 17.43 -29.69 18.57
CA GLY A 5 18.21 -28.50 18.94
C GLY A 5 18.32 -27.49 17.79
N ASN A 6 18.42 -27.97 16.55
CA ASN A 6 18.46 -27.12 15.36
C ASN A 6 17.11 -26.45 15.10
N LEU A 7 16.00 -27.17 15.30
CA LEU A 7 14.64 -26.61 15.17
C LEU A 7 14.36 -25.51 16.20
N TYR A 8 14.80 -25.69 17.45
CA TYR A 8 14.64 -24.69 18.50
C TYR A 8 15.45 -23.42 18.23
N GLN A 9 16.64 -23.52 17.64
CA GLN A 9 17.45 -22.36 17.24
C GLN A 9 16.82 -21.59 16.06
N LEU A 10 16.37 -22.31 15.02
CA LEU A 10 15.68 -21.68 13.89
C LEU A 10 14.35 -21.03 14.30
N ALA A 11 13.68 -21.58 15.30
CA ALA A 11 12.48 -20.97 15.88
C ALA A 11 12.78 -19.64 16.59
N ASP A 12 13.93 -19.51 17.26
CA ASP A 12 14.35 -18.23 17.85
C ASP A 12 14.66 -17.18 16.79
N GLU A 13 15.40 -17.57 15.75
CA GLU A 13 15.66 -16.67 14.63
C GLU A 13 14.37 -16.26 13.89
N LEU A 14 13.39 -17.17 13.79
CA LEU A 14 12.07 -16.86 13.25
C LEU A 14 11.32 -15.87 14.15
N ILE A 15 11.35 -16.06 15.47
CA ILE A 15 10.70 -15.13 16.42
C ILE A 15 11.26 -13.72 16.27
N GLU A 16 12.58 -13.57 16.16
CA GLU A 16 13.22 -12.26 15.93
C GLU A 16 12.76 -11.61 14.62
N VAL A 17 12.65 -12.41 13.55
CA VAL A 17 12.16 -11.93 12.26
C VAL A 17 10.69 -11.51 12.34
N LEU A 18 9.85 -12.27 13.06
CA LEU A 18 8.44 -11.90 13.28
C LEU A 18 8.32 -10.61 14.10
N ASP A 19 9.21 -10.38 15.08
CA ASP A 19 9.25 -9.12 15.84
C ASP A 19 9.69 -7.93 14.98
N GLU A 20 10.55 -8.14 13.99
CA GLU A 20 10.90 -7.13 12.98
C GLU A 20 9.74 -6.87 12.00
N ASP A 21 9.02 -7.92 11.57
CA ASP A 21 7.80 -7.80 10.75
C ASP A 21 6.72 -6.97 11.48
N ILE A 22 6.51 -7.24 12.78
CA ILE A 22 5.57 -6.47 13.62
C ILE A 22 5.98 -4.99 13.66
N ARG A 23 7.25 -4.70 13.98
CA ARG A 23 7.76 -3.32 14.03
C ARG A 23 7.66 -2.61 12.69
N HIS A 24 7.91 -3.33 11.59
CA HIS A 24 7.76 -2.78 10.25
C HIS A 24 6.31 -2.40 9.95
N LEU A 25 5.35 -3.27 10.28
CA LEU A 25 3.91 -3.01 10.08
C LEU A 25 3.40 -1.87 10.95
N GLU A 26 3.79 -1.82 12.23
CA GLU A 26 3.44 -0.72 13.14
C GLU A 26 3.96 0.62 12.63
N GLY A 27 5.25 0.69 12.26
CA GLY A 27 5.79 1.90 11.67
C GLY A 27 5.14 2.27 10.33
N SER A 28 4.66 1.30 9.56
CA SER A 28 3.93 1.56 8.30
C SER A 28 2.55 2.16 8.56
N LEU A 29 1.86 1.75 9.63
CA LEU A 29 0.60 2.36 10.07
C LEU A 29 0.83 3.81 10.49
N GLU A 30 1.86 4.09 11.29
CA GLU A 30 2.21 5.46 11.70
C GLU A 30 2.51 6.37 10.50
N ARG A 31 3.20 5.83 9.49
CA ARG A 31 3.47 6.54 8.23
C ARG A 31 2.20 6.82 7.44
N LEU A 32 1.23 5.89 7.41
CA LEU A 32 -0.09 6.13 6.79
C LEU A 32 -0.86 7.22 7.53
N ASP A 33 -0.85 7.21 8.86
CA ASP A 33 -1.46 8.26 9.67
C ASP A 33 -0.83 9.63 9.40
N THR A 34 0.51 9.66 9.31
CA THR A 34 1.28 10.86 8.97
C THR A 34 0.95 11.35 7.55
N LEU A 35 0.88 10.43 6.58
CA LEU A 35 0.50 10.74 5.19
C LEU A 35 -0.89 11.37 5.13
N ARG A 36 -1.85 10.81 5.86
CA ARG A 36 -3.21 11.35 5.96
C ARG A 36 -3.20 12.76 6.57
N ALA A 37 -2.49 12.96 7.68
CA ALA A 37 -2.37 14.26 8.33
C ALA A 37 -1.76 15.31 7.39
N MET A 38 -0.64 15.01 6.75
CA MET A 38 0.05 15.90 5.81
C MET A 38 -0.78 16.21 4.56
N THR A 39 -1.57 15.25 4.08
CA THR A 39 -2.48 15.47 2.95
C THR A 39 -3.60 16.44 3.33
N ILE A 40 -4.13 16.33 4.56
CA ILE A 40 -5.17 17.24 5.07
C ILE A 40 -4.59 18.66 5.26
N THR A 41 -3.37 18.78 5.79
CA THR A 41 -2.70 20.08 6.02
C THR A 41 -2.06 20.67 4.77
N ARG A 42 -2.02 19.92 3.66
CA ARG A 42 -1.40 20.29 2.37
C ARG A 42 0.10 20.62 2.49
N ASP A 43 0.81 19.88 3.34
CA ASP A 43 2.25 20.02 3.51
C ASP A 43 3.01 19.26 2.41
N GLU A 44 3.21 19.90 1.26
CA GLU A 44 3.88 19.29 0.11
C GLU A 44 5.35 18.93 0.37
N THR A 45 6.04 19.68 1.23
CA THR A 45 7.44 19.41 1.59
C THR A 45 7.52 18.16 2.47
N GLY A 46 6.69 18.11 3.53
CA GLY A 46 6.62 16.95 4.42
C GLY A 46 6.20 15.67 3.70
N LEU A 47 5.30 15.76 2.71
CA LEU A 47 4.90 14.63 1.88
C LEU A 47 6.08 14.04 1.08
N ASN A 48 6.93 14.87 0.49
CA ASN A 48 8.10 14.40 -0.26
C ASN A 48 9.13 13.72 0.65
N GLU A 49 9.40 14.28 1.83
CA GLU A 49 10.29 13.68 2.82
C GLU A 49 9.75 12.34 3.34
N LEU A 50 8.44 12.25 3.55
CA LEU A 50 7.77 11.01 3.96
C LEU A 50 7.87 9.93 2.87
N LEU A 51 7.71 10.29 1.60
CA LEU A 51 7.85 9.35 0.48
C LEU A 51 9.27 8.79 0.35
N GLU A 52 10.29 9.64 0.53
CA GLU A 52 11.69 9.18 0.56
C GLU A 52 11.96 8.27 1.77
N THR A 53 11.39 8.60 2.94
CA THR A 53 11.47 7.73 4.11
C THR A 53 10.84 6.36 3.85
N ILE A 54 9.65 6.31 3.23
CA ILE A 54 8.98 5.06 2.85
C ILE A 54 9.86 4.23 1.91
N ARG A 55 10.48 4.84 0.91
CA ARG A 55 11.39 4.15 -0.03
C ARG A 55 12.60 3.52 0.67
N ILE A 56 13.26 4.28 1.55
CA ILE A 56 14.41 3.79 2.33
C ILE A 56 14.00 2.61 3.21
N GLN A 57 12.84 2.71 3.86
CA GLN A 57 12.33 1.65 4.74
C GLN A 57 11.93 0.39 3.97
N ALA A 58 11.29 0.54 2.81
CA ALA A 58 10.96 -0.60 1.94
C ALA A 58 12.22 -1.36 1.48
N ASN A 59 13.27 -0.62 1.10
CA ASN A 59 14.56 -1.22 0.74
C ASN A 59 15.20 -1.95 1.92
N ARG A 60 15.17 -1.38 3.13
CA ARG A 60 15.71 -2.02 4.35
C ARG A 60 14.93 -3.28 4.72
N TYR A 61 13.60 -3.25 4.61
CA TYR A 61 12.76 -4.37 4.97
C TYR A 61 12.90 -5.56 4.00
N SER A 62 13.35 -5.33 2.75
CA SER A 62 13.59 -6.42 1.79
C SER A 62 14.55 -7.50 2.29
N ALA A 63 15.55 -7.13 3.11
CA ALA A 63 16.48 -8.10 3.70
C ALA A 63 15.81 -8.97 4.77
N VAL A 64 14.86 -8.41 5.52
CA VAL A 64 14.08 -9.13 6.54
C VAL A 64 13.16 -10.14 5.85
N GLU A 65 12.51 -9.73 4.75
CA GLU A 65 11.69 -10.62 3.93
C GLU A 65 12.50 -11.81 3.37
N GLN A 66 13.70 -11.54 2.85
CA GLN A 66 14.60 -12.59 2.36
C GLN A 66 15.01 -13.55 3.49
N LYS A 67 15.38 -13.02 4.67
CA LYS A 67 15.71 -13.84 5.84
C LYS A 67 14.53 -14.72 6.25
N ARG A 68 13.31 -14.17 6.24
CA ARG A 68 12.08 -14.91 6.53
C ARG A 68 11.85 -16.07 5.57
N GLN A 69 12.01 -15.84 4.27
CA GLN A 69 11.86 -16.89 3.25
C GLN A 69 12.91 -18.00 3.40
N GLN A 70 14.15 -17.62 3.71
CA GLN A 70 15.23 -18.58 3.99
C GLN A 70 14.93 -19.44 5.21
N LEU A 71 14.51 -18.83 6.33
CA LEU A 71 14.15 -19.55 7.55
C LEU A 71 12.97 -20.50 7.33
N ARG A 72 11.92 -20.03 6.62
CA ARG A 72 10.78 -20.88 6.26
C ARG A 72 11.22 -22.09 5.44
N THR A 73 12.13 -21.91 4.48
CA THR A 73 12.67 -23.01 3.66
C THR A 73 13.47 -24.01 4.51
N GLN A 74 14.30 -23.52 5.43
CA GLN A 74 15.09 -24.37 6.32
C GLN A 74 14.21 -25.18 7.29
N ILE A 75 13.18 -24.54 7.85
CA ILE A 75 12.21 -25.21 8.74
C ILE A 75 11.38 -26.23 7.95
N ALA A 76 10.94 -25.89 6.75
CA ALA A 76 10.21 -26.81 5.86
C ALA A 76 11.04 -28.09 5.57
N ALA A 77 12.33 -27.91 5.26
CA ALA A 77 13.26 -29.02 5.04
C ALA A 77 13.43 -29.92 6.27
N LEU A 78 13.46 -29.35 7.48
CA LEU A 78 13.55 -30.12 8.73
C LEU A 78 12.24 -30.84 9.08
N LEU A 79 11.10 -30.28 8.70
CA LEU A 79 9.77 -30.87 8.92
C LEU A 79 9.33 -31.80 7.78
N GLY A 80 10.14 -31.94 6.72
CA GLY A 80 9.80 -32.73 5.54
C GLY A 80 8.57 -32.22 4.78
N SER A 81 8.23 -30.94 4.95
CA SER A 81 7.05 -30.29 4.34
C SER A 81 7.47 -29.41 3.16
N SER A 82 6.55 -29.18 2.22
CA SER A 82 6.77 -28.22 1.15
C SER A 82 6.78 -26.79 1.69
N PHE A 83 7.49 -25.88 1.03
CA PHE A 83 7.50 -24.45 1.37
C PHE A 83 6.08 -23.89 1.43
N ASP A 84 5.22 -24.27 0.48
CA ASP A 84 3.83 -23.79 0.38
C ASP A 84 2.93 -24.28 1.52
N ASP A 85 3.19 -25.47 2.07
CA ASP A 85 2.42 -26.04 3.19
C ASP A 85 2.97 -25.64 4.57
N THR A 86 4.10 -24.92 4.60
CA THR A 86 4.76 -24.52 5.85
C THR A 86 4.18 -23.21 6.37
N ASP A 87 3.08 -23.33 7.13
CA ASP A 87 2.45 -22.22 7.84
C ASP A 87 3.03 -22.04 9.25
N LEU A 88 2.94 -20.81 9.79
CA LEU A 88 3.30 -20.51 11.19
C LEU A 88 2.58 -21.42 12.20
N SER A 89 1.35 -21.85 11.87
CA SER A 89 0.59 -22.79 12.70
C SER A 89 1.14 -24.21 12.67
N LEU A 90 1.77 -24.64 11.57
CA LEU A 90 2.44 -25.93 11.47
C LEU A 90 3.77 -25.90 12.25
N ILE A 91 4.51 -24.79 12.16
CA ILE A 91 5.72 -24.55 12.95
C ILE A 91 5.38 -24.52 14.45
N ALA A 92 4.32 -23.83 14.85
CA ALA A 92 3.86 -23.78 16.23
C ALA A 92 3.44 -25.16 16.77
N LYS A 93 2.90 -26.06 15.93
CA LYS A 93 2.58 -27.44 16.32
C LYS A 93 3.82 -28.33 16.47
N ALA A 94 4.86 -28.08 15.67
CA ALA A 94 6.13 -28.81 15.75
C ALA A 94 6.97 -28.38 16.97
N LEU A 95 6.79 -27.14 17.44
CA LEU A 95 7.41 -26.63 18.65
C LEU A 95 6.58 -26.98 19.88
N ALA A 96 7.24 -27.43 20.95
CA ALA A 96 6.59 -27.64 22.24
C ALA A 96 6.92 -26.50 23.22
N GLY A 97 5.94 -26.13 24.06
CA GLY A 97 6.12 -25.23 25.20
C GLY A 97 6.10 -23.73 24.85
N GLU A 98 6.92 -22.96 25.54
CA GLU A 98 6.93 -21.49 25.50
C GLU A 98 7.14 -20.92 24.08
N LYS A 99 7.98 -21.55 23.25
CA LYS A 99 8.25 -21.08 21.88
C LYS A 99 7.04 -21.24 20.96
N SER A 100 6.22 -22.29 21.14
CA SER A 100 4.97 -22.46 20.38
C SER A 100 4.00 -21.31 20.67
N GLN A 101 3.85 -20.97 21.96
CA GLN A 101 3.02 -19.85 22.38
C GLN A 101 3.57 -18.52 21.87
N ALA A 102 4.90 -18.33 21.91
CA ALA A 102 5.55 -17.13 21.40
C ALA A 102 5.29 -16.90 19.90
N VAL A 103 5.36 -17.95 19.09
CA VAL A 103 5.04 -17.90 17.65
C VAL A 103 3.56 -17.60 17.43
N LYS A 104 2.66 -18.25 18.18
CA LYS A 104 1.21 -18.03 18.06
C LYS A 104 0.80 -16.60 18.42
N THR A 105 1.30 -16.06 19.53
CA THR A 105 1.03 -14.68 19.92
C THR A 105 1.46 -13.68 18.84
N ARG A 106 2.60 -13.91 18.18
CA ARG A 106 3.08 -13.07 17.08
C ARG A 106 2.27 -13.25 15.81
N GLN A 107 1.86 -14.48 15.50
CA GLN A 107 0.94 -14.76 14.40
C GLN A 107 -0.38 -13.98 14.57
N ASP A 108 -0.98 -14.03 15.75
CA ASP A 108 -2.23 -13.32 16.04
C ASP A 108 -2.03 -11.80 15.93
N ARG A 109 -0.90 -11.27 16.43
CA ARG A 109 -0.57 -9.85 16.33
C ARG A 109 -0.35 -9.41 14.88
N LEU A 110 0.36 -10.19 14.08
CA LEU A 110 0.55 -9.90 12.65
C LEU A 110 -0.78 -9.90 11.89
N ALA A 111 -1.67 -10.86 12.18
CA ALA A 111 -3.00 -10.90 11.59
C ALA A 111 -3.83 -9.66 11.94
N GLU A 112 -3.78 -9.21 13.20
CA GLU A 112 -4.42 -7.97 13.64
C GLU A 112 -3.86 -6.74 12.89
N LEU A 113 -2.53 -6.62 12.80
CA LEU A 113 -1.86 -5.50 12.15
C LEU A 113 -2.14 -5.44 10.65
N VAL A 114 -2.12 -6.59 9.96
CA VAL A 114 -2.48 -6.66 8.53
C VAL A 114 -3.95 -6.27 8.33
N GLY A 115 -4.84 -6.69 9.22
CA GLY A 115 -6.24 -6.26 9.22
C GLY A 115 -6.37 -4.73 9.30
N LYS A 116 -5.68 -4.10 10.26
CA LYS A 116 -5.66 -2.64 10.41
C LYS A 116 -5.05 -1.95 9.18
N MET A 117 -3.94 -2.48 8.68
CA MET A 117 -3.24 -1.94 7.51
C MET A 117 -4.15 -1.86 6.28
N ASN A 118 -4.91 -2.93 6.02
CA ASN A 118 -5.83 -2.97 4.88
C ASN A 118 -6.93 -1.90 4.99
N VAL A 119 -7.45 -1.68 6.20
CA VAL A 119 -8.47 -0.65 6.45
C VAL A 119 -7.88 0.75 6.26
N GLU A 120 -6.76 1.07 6.91
CA GLU A 120 -6.13 2.40 6.83
C GLU A 120 -5.62 2.72 5.42
N HIS A 121 -5.05 1.73 4.73
CA HIS A 121 -4.62 1.89 3.34
C HIS A 121 -5.80 2.17 2.41
N ALA A 122 -6.93 1.45 2.56
CA ALA A 122 -8.13 1.70 1.76
C ALA A 122 -8.70 3.11 2.02
N ALA A 123 -8.75 3.54 3.28
CA ALA A 123 -9.20 4.88 3.65
C ALA A 123 -8.30 5.98 3.06
N THR A 124 -6.98 5.81 3.14
CA THR A 124 -6.00 6.77 2.62
C THR A 124 -6.05 6.84 1.09
N ALA A 125 -6.17 5.69 0.42
CA ALA A 125 -6.32 5.63 -1.04
C ALA A 125 -7.58 6.36 -1.52
N MET A 126 -8.71 6.19 -0.81
CA MET A 126 -9.95 6.89 -1.11
C MET A 126 -9.80 8.41 -0.95
N LEU A 127 -9.14 8.88 0.11
CA LEU A 127 -8.90 10.31 0.34
C LEU A 127 -8.06 10.92 -0.78
N LEU A 128 -6.97 10.25 -1.18
CA LEU A 128 -6.12 10.72 -2.27
C LEU A 128 -6.86 10.74 -3.63
N ALA A 129 -7.71 9.74 -3.89
CA ALA A 129 -8.54 9.70 -5.07
C ALA A 129 -9.54 10.88 -5.12
N GLU A 130 -10.17 11.20 -3.98
CA GLU A 130 -11.05 12.36 -3.88
C GLU A 130 -10.29 13.67 -4.07
N CYS A 131 -9.12 13.85 -3.46
CA CYS A 131 -8.26 15.02 -3.68
C CYS A 131 -7.91 15.20 -5.17
N SER A 132 -7.53 14.11 -5.84
CA SER A 132 -7.25 14.12 -7.28
C SER A 132 -8.48 14.49 -8.11
N ARG A 133 -9.65 13.91 -7.79
CA ARG A 133 -10.93 14.21 -8.45
C ARG A 133 -11.31 15.69 -8.30
N PHE A 134 -11.20 16.25 -7.10
CA PHE A 134 -11.47 17.66 -6.85
C PHE A 134 -10.49 18.56 -7.60
N ASN A 135 -9.20 18.24 -7.59
CA ASN A 135 -8.19 19.00 -8.34
C ASN A 135 -8.49 19.00 -9.84
N GLN A 136 -8.89 17.86 -10.41
CA GLN A 136 -9.31 17.78 -11.81
C GLN A 136 -10.58 18.62 -12.08
N GLN A 137 -11.56 18.62 -11.18
CA GLN A 137 -12.76 19.44 -11.32
C GLN A 137 -12.44 20.95 -11.30
N ILE A 138 -11.59 21.39 -10.36
CA ILE A 138 -11.12 22.78 -10.28
C ILE A 138 -10.38 23.15 -11.58
N LEU A 139 -9.40 22.33 -11.99
CA LEU A 139 -8.65 22.56 -13.23
C LEU A 139 -9.58 22.64 -14.44
N ASN A 140 -10.56 21.73 -14.57
CA ASN A 140 -11.53 21.76 -15.65
C ASN A 140 -12.44 23.00 -15.62
N SER A 141 -12.77 23.52 -14.44
CA SER A 141 -13.56 24.75 -14.29
C SER A 141 -12.77 26.01 -14.63
N ILE A 142 -11.50 26.08 -14.24
CA ILE A 142 -10.60 27.21 -14.54
C ILE A 142 -10.21 27.19 -16.02
N LEU A 143 -9.90 26.02 -16.57
CA LEU A 143 -9.43 25.84 -17.94
C LEU A 143 -10.59 25.78 -18.96
N CYS A 144 -11.86 25.85 -18.52
CA CYS A 144 -13.04 25.78 -19.38
C CYS A 144 -12.96 24.68 -20.48
N THR A 145 -12.46 23.49 -20.13
CA THR A 145 -12.24 22.39 -21.09
C THR A 145 -13.50 21.66 -21.52
N LYS A 146 -14.69 22.14 -21.13
CA LYS A 146 -15.96 21.79 -21.76
C LYS A 146 -16.51 23.02 -22.49
N SER A 147 -16.07 23.17 -23.74
CA SER A 147 -16.78 23.92 -24.78
C SER A 147 -17.50 25.18 -24.28
N SER A 148 -16.78 26.12 -23.68
CA SER A 148 -17.18 27.50 -23.88
C SER A 148 -16.82 27.80 -25.33
N GLU A 149 -17.80 27.61 -26.22
CA GLU A 149 -17.87 28.41 -27.44
C GLU A 149 -17.67 29.85 -26.97
N GLY A 150 -16.45 30.34 -27.07
CA GLY A 150 -16.09 31.68 -26.68
C GLY A 150 -16.97 32.59 -27.49
N THR A 151 -17.99 33.17 -26.85
CA THR A 151 -18.76 34.26 -27.45
C THR A 151 -17.82 35.44 -27.50
N THR A 152 -16.99 35.49 -28.53
CA THR A 152 -16.14 36.63 -28.81
C THR A 152 -17.06 37.69 -29.40
N TYR A 153 -17.42 38.69 -28.59
CA TYR A 153 -18.06 39.89 -29.09
C TYR A 153 -17.03 40.63 -29.94
N SER A 154 -17.21 40.62 -31.26
CA SER A 154 -16.48 41.52 -32.14
C SER A 154 -16.80 42.97 -31.76
N ARG A 155 -15.89 43.91 -32.06
CA ARG A 155 -16.07 45.35 -31.82
C ARG A 155 -17.32 45.95 -32.52
N GLN A 156 -17.99 45.18 -33.38
CA GLN A 156 -19.24 45.52 -34.08
C GLN A 156 -20.50 44.84 -33.49
N GLY A 157 -20.41 44.02 -32.44
CA GLY A 157 -21.58 43.44 -31.77
C GLY A 157 -22.34 42.36 -32.56
N ALA A 158 -21.73 41.73 -33.57
CA ALA A 158 -22.37 40.65 -34.33
C ALA A 158 -21.96 39.27 -33.79
N LYS A 159 -22.96 38.45 -33.46
CA LYS A 159 -22.86 37.10 -32.90
C LYS A 159 -22.60 36.11 -34.04
N ASN A 160 -21.42 35.49 -34.09
CA ASN A 160 -21.08 34.53 -35.15
C ASN A 160 -21.22 33.10 -34.58
N GLU A 161 -22.41 32.51 -34.75
CA GLU A 161 -22.66 31.11 -34.43
C GLU A 161 -22.15 30.24 -35.59
N ASN A 162 -21.08 29.48 -35.36
CA ASN A 162 -20.52 28.56 -36.35
C ASN A 162 -21.43 27.32 -36.43
N ARG A 163 -22.52 27.44 -37.19
CA ARG A 163 -23.41 26.31 -37.49
C ARG A 163 -22.75 25.38 -38.50
N THR A 164 -22.08 24.35 -37.99
CA THR A 164 -21.75 23.15 -38.76
C THR A 164 -23.04 22.35 -38.98
N SER A 165 -23.81 22.69 -40.02
CA SER A 165 -24.96 21.89 -40.45
C SER A 165 -24.70 21.41 -41.87
N GLY A 166 -24.59 20.08 -42.02
CA GLY A 166 -24.26 19.40 -43.26
C GLY A 166 -25.22 19.74 -44.39
N MET A 167 -24.66 20.22 -45.50
CA MET A 167 -25.39 20.42 -46.75
C MET A 167 -25.68 19.06 -47.42
N MET A 168 -26.93 18.60 -47.35
CA MET A 168 -27.49 17.72 -48.38
C MET A 168 -28.08 18.60 -49.49
N ASN A 169 -27.48 18.56 -50.67
CA ASN A 169 -28.07 19.12 -51.90
C ASN A 169 -29.07 18.10 -52.48
N MET A 170 -30.35 18.45 -52.57
CA MET A 170 -31.28 17.85 -53.53
C MET A 170 -31.56 18.87 -54.64
N ARG A 171 -31.31 18.47 -55.89
CA ARG A 171 -31.71 19.20 -57.09
C ARG A 171 -33.10 18.73 -57.53
N LEU A 172 -33.97 19.69 -57.85
CA LEU A 172 -35.18 19.50 -58.67
C LEU A 172 -34.80 19.54 -60.15
#